data_AF-A0A7S3T1Q8-F1
#
_entry.id   AF-A0A7S3T1Q8-F1
#
_cell.length_a   1.000
_cell.length_b   1.000
_cell.length_c   1.000
_cell.angle_alpha   90.00
_cell.angle_beta   90.00
_cell.angle_gamma   90.00
#
_symmetry.space_group_name_H-M   'P 1'
#
loop_
_entity.id
_entity.type
_entity.pdbx_description
1 polymer ?
#
loop_
_entity_poly.entity_id
_entity_poly.type
_entity_poly.pdbx_seq_one_letter_code
_entity_poly.pdbx_strand_id
1 'polypeptide(L)'
;GCLLFEMVTGNSPFADRGLQKLVEDVTTTDPYIPRRISPDCTRLIRGLMNRDASLRLNGLTMRAEPFYHSFDWGSLLRKEIPAPYLPTEEDSEADVAPNAEQCARLQSEFGEEW
;
A
#
# COMPACT_ATOMS: atom_id res chain seq x y z
N GLY A 1 4.93 -1.68 -1.06
CA GLY A 1 4.78 -3.13 -1.24
C GLY A 1 3.46 -3.61 -0.66
N CYS A 2 3.38 -3.73 0.66
CA CYS A 2 2.22 -4.31 1.36
C CYS A 2 0.87 -3.66 1.00
N LEU A 3 0.80 -2.32 1.01
CA LEU A 3 -0.44 -1.61 0.65
C LEU A 3 -0.93 -1.94 -0.76
N LEU A 4 -0.03 -1.99 -1.75
CA LEU A 4 -0.40 -2.35 -3.12
C LEU A 4 -0.93 -3.78 -3.19
N PHE A 5 -0.28 -4.72 -2.50
CA PHE A 5 -0.75 -6.10 -2.41
C PHE A 5 -2.17 -6.15 -1.83
N GLU A 6 -2.42 -5.43 -0.73
CA GLU A 6 -3.72 -5.38 -0.08
C GLU A 6 -4.80 -4.77 -0.98
N MET A 7 -4.51 -3.67 -1.66
CA MET A 7 -5.47 -3.05 -2.60
C MET A 7 -5.90 -3.99 -3.73
N VAL A 8 -5.00 -4.84 -4.23
CA VAL A 8 -5.32 -5.74 -5.35
C VAL A 8 -5.82 -7.12 -4.91
N THR A 9 -5.53 -7.53 -3.68
CA THR A 9 -5.92 -8.86 -3.17
C THR A 9 -7.04 -8.82 -2.14
N GLY A 10 -7.30 -7.68 -1.52
CA GLY A 10 -8.20 -7.49 -0.38
C GLY A 10 -7.70 -8.09 0.94
N ASN A 11 -6.44 -8.53 1.01
CA ASN A 11 -5.88 -9.21 2.17
C ASN A 11 -4.47 -8.71 2.47
N SER A 12 -4.07 -8.72 3.74
CA SER A 12 -2.68 -8.45 4.12
C SER A 12 -1.74 -9.52 3.55
N PRO A 13 -0.54 -9.16 3.06
CA PRO A 13 0.47 -10.14 2.64
C PRO A 13 1.02 -11.00 3.80
N PHE A 14 0.96 -10.48 5.03
CA PHE A 14 1.41 -11.15 6.25
C PHE A 14 0.36 -10.94 7.34
N ALA A 15 -0.18 -12.03 7.87
CA ALA A 15 -1.21 -11.97 8.89
C ALA A 15 -1.05 -13.16 9.84
N ASP A 16 -0.53 -12.89 11.03
CA ASP A 16 -0.49 -13.86 12.13
C ASP A 16 -0.97 -13.19 13.43
N ARG A 17 -1.55 -14.00 14.33
CA ARG A 17 -2.05 -13.53 15.63
C ARG A 17 -0.92 -13.27 16.63
N GLY A 18 0.21 -13.98 16.51
CA GLY A 18 1.38 -13.83 17.34
C GLY A 18 2.40 -12.89 16.72
N LEU A 19 2.83 -11.87 17.46
CA LEU A 19 3.82 -10.90 16.98
C LEU A 19 5.11 -11.57 16.50
N GLN A 20 5.60 -12.58 17.23
CA GLN A 20 6.81 -13.29 16.88
C GLN A 20 6.69 -14.00 15.52
N LYS A 21 5.53 -14.62 15.26
CA LYS A 21 5.25 -15.32 14.02
C LYS A 21 5.05 -14.34 12.86
N LEU A 22 4.36 -13.23 13.11
CA LEU A 22 4.22 -12.14 12.13
C LEU A 22 5.59 -11.57 11.71
N VAL A 23 6.49 -11.32 12.68
CA VAL A 23 7.86 -10.86 12.39
C VAL A 23 8.64 -11.91 11.60
N GLU A 24 8.50 -13.18 11.95
CA GLU A 24 9.09 -14.29 11.19
C GLU A 24 8.55 -14.30 9.76
N ASP A 25 7.25 -14.16 9.56
CA ASP A 25 6.64 -14.16 8.23
C ASP A 25 7.12 -12.98 7.38
N VAL A 26 7.13 -11.77 7.94
CA VAL A 26 7.65 -10.57 7.27
C VAL A 26 9.12 -10.74 6.87
N THR A 27 9.91 -11.43 7.69
CA THR A 27 11.36 -11.58 7.48
C THR A 27 11.75 -12.80 6.67
N THR A 28 10.91 -13.84 6.58
CA THR A 28 11.26 -15.13 5.93
C THR A 28 10.28 -15.64 4.85
N THR A 29 9.02 -15.19 4.84
CA THR A 29 7.98 -15.70 3.92
C THR A 29 7.79 -14.77 2.72
N ASP A 30 7.67 -15.31 1.51
CA ASP A 30 7.30 -14.52 0.33
C ASP A 30 5.77 -14.50 0.19
N PRO A 31 5.14 -13.33 -0.02
CA PRO A 31 3.69 -13.24 -0.08
C PRO A 31 3.15 -14.00 -1.31
N TYR A 32 2.09 -14.78 -1.08
CA TYR A 32 1.40 -15.49 -2.15
C TYR A 32 0.56 -14.52 -2.99
N ILE A 33 0.94 -14.32 -4.26
CA ILE A 33 0.20 -13.48 -5.20
C ILE A 33 -0.72 -14.38 -6.05
N PRO A 34 -2.06 -14.20 -5.97
CA PRO A 34 -3.01 -15.01 -6.73
C PRO A 34 -2.87 -14.83 -8.25
N ARG A 35 -3.15 -15.89 -9.02
CA ARG A 35 -3.07 -15.88 -10.50
C ARG A 35 -3.97 -14.87 -11.21
N ARG A 36 -5.00 -14.34 -10.54
CA ARG A 36 -5.90 -13.31 -11.09
C ARG A 36 -5.22 -11.94 -11.24
N ILE A 37 -4.10 -11.73 -10.55
CA ILE A 37 -3.34 -10.47 -10.61
C ILE A 37 -2.50 -10.45 -11.88
N SER A 38 -2.47 -9.31 -12.57
CA SER A 38 -1.73 -9.19 -13.82
C SER A 38 -0.23 -9.45 -13.63
N PRO A 39 0.49 -9.95 -14.65
CA PRO A 39 1.93 -10.19 -14.56
C PRO A 39 2.73 -8.93 -14.21
N ASP A 40 2.33 -7.78 -14.77
CA ASP A 40 3.00 -6.50 -14.52
C ASP A 40 2.83 -6.04 -13.07
N CYS A 41 1.61 -6.19 -12.52
CA CYS A 41 1.35 -5.88 -11.11
C CYS A 41 2.08 -6.85 -10.18
N THR A 42 2.11 -8.13 -10.52
CA THR A 42 2.85 -9.16 -9.78
C THR A 42 4.34 -8.83 -9.71
N ARG A 43 4.92 -8.40 -10.84
CA ARG A 43 6.33 -8.01 -10.93
C ARG A 43 6.63 -6.79 -10.03
N LEU A 44 5.77 -5.78 -10.10
CA LEU A 44 5.86 -4.58 -9.26
C LEU A 44 5.79 -4.91 -7.77
N ILE A 45 4.82 -5.73 -7.34
CA ILE A 45 4.67 -6.14 -5.94
C ILE A 45 5.93 -6.86 -5.45
N ARG A 46 6.43 -7.84 -6.22
CA ARG A 46 7.66 -8.58 -5.87
C ARG A 46 8.88 -7.67 -5.77
N GLY A 47 9.03 -6.72 -6.70
CA GLY A 47 10.12 -5.76 -6.66
C GLY A 47 10.05 -4.82 -5.45
N LEU A 48 8.87 -4.33 -5.11
CA LEU A 48 8.65 -3.47 -3.93
C LEU A 48 8.79 -4.23 -2.60
N MET A 49 8.56 -5.54 -2.61
CA MET A 49 8.65 -6.43 -1.43
C MET A 49 9.92 -7.27 -1.42
N ASN A 50 10.94 -6.91 -2.21
CA ASN A 50 12.21 -7.62 -2.21
C ASN A 50 12.88 -7.49 -0.83
N ARG A 51 13.32 -8.61 -0.24
CA ARG A 51 14.00 -8.61 1.06
C ARG A 51 15.31 -7.85 1.03
N ASP A 52 16.07 -8.04 -0.04
CA ASP A 52 17.33 -7.33 -0.22
C ASP A 52 17.02 -5.85 -0.53
N ALA A 53 17.36 -4.98 0.41
CA ALA A 53 17.13 -3.54 0.28
C ALA A 53 17.85 -2.93 -0.93
N SER A 54 18.98 -3.51 -1.36
CA SER A 54 19.72 -3.05 -2.53
C SER A 54 19.02 -3.39 -3.86
N LEU A 55 18.23 -4.47 -3.87
CA LEU A 55 17.46 -4.93 -5.02
C LEU A 55 15.99 -4.48 -4.98
N ARG A 56 15.55 -3.92 -3.84
CA ARG A 56 14.18 -3.43 -3.67
C ARG A 56 13.94 -2.22 -4.55
N LEU A 57 12.80 -2.24 -5.25
CA LEU A 57 12.37 -1.09 -6.05
C LEU A 57 12.23 0.16 -5.16
N ASN A 58 12.72 1.28 -5.67
CA ASN A 58 12.60 2.60 -5.06
C ASN A 58 11.72 3.50 -5.93
N GLY A 59 11.48 4.73 -5.51
CA GLY A 59 10.59 5.65 -6.21
C GLY A 59 10.99 5.96 -7.67
N LEU A 60 12.26 5.79 -8.05
CA LEU A 60 12.71 5.99 -9.43
C LEU A 60 12.57 4.71 -10.26
N THR A 61 13.08 3.58 -9.74
CA THR A 61 13.04 2.30 -10.47
C THR A 61 11.62 1.76 -10.59
N MET A 62 10.76 2.03 -9.61
CA MET A 62 9.33 1.68 -9.65
C MET A 62 8.59 2.33 -10.82
N ARG A 63 8.91 3.58 -11.15
CA ARG A 63 8.23 4.32 -12.25
C ARG A 63 8.54 3.74 -13.62
N ALA A 64 9.65 3.01 -13.76
CA ALA A 64 10.07 2.36 -15.00
C ALA A 64 9.46 0.96 -15.20
N GLU A 65 8.70 0.45 -14.22
CA GLU A 65 8.04 -0.85 -14.34
C GLU A 65 6.88 -0.79 -15.35
N PRO A 66 6.64 -1.85 -16.16
CA PRO A 66 5.57 -1.92 -17.15
C PRO A 66 4.17 -1.68 -16.61
N PHE A 67 3.95 -1.93 -15.31
CA PHE A 67 2.71 -1.58 -14.64
C PHE A 67 2.33 -0.10 -14.85
N TYR A 68 3.32 0.79 -15.00
CA TYR A 68 3.14 2.22 -15.23
C TYR A 68 3.44 2.66 -16.67
N HIS A 69 3.57 1.74 -17.63
CA HIS A 69 3.95 2.08 -19.02
C HIS A 69 3.00 3.11 -19.67
N SER A 70 1.70 2.99 -19.41
CA SER A 70 0.67 3.90 -19.94
C SER A 70 0.38 5.10 -19.03
N PHE A 71 1.11 5.26 -17.93
CA PHE A 71 0.79 6.23 -16.89
C PHE A 71 1.68 7.47 -16.98
N ASP A 72 1.10 8.64 -17.27
CA ASP A 72 1.84 9.89 -17.29
C ASP A 72 2.00 10.48 -15.89
N TRP A 73 3.19 10.32 -15.32
CA TRP A 73 3.58 10.92 -14.04
C TRP A 73 3.53 12.45 -14.05
N GLY A 74 3.71 13.09 -15.22
CA GLY A 74 3.62 14.54 -15.37
C GLY A 74 2.19 15.05 -15.15
N SER A 75 1.23 14.49 -15.89
CA SER A 75 -0.20 14.78 -15.69
C SER A 75 -0.70 14.41 -14.30
N LEU A 76 -0.19 13.34 -13.67
CA LEU A 76 -0.50 13.04 -12.27
C LEU A 76 -0.09 14.21 -11.35
N LEU A 77 1.14 14.69 -11.47
CA LEU A 77 1.65 15.79 -10.63
C LEU A 77 0.88 17.10 -10.86
N ARG A 78 0.42 17.34 -12.09
CA ARG A 78 -0.44 18.49 -12.44
C ARG A 78 -1.92 18.28 -12.07
N LYS A 79 -2.28 17.13 -11.49
CA LYS A 79 -3.66 16.74 -11.12
C LYS A 79 -4.62 16.72 -12.33
N GLU A 80 -4.10 16.39 -13.51
CA GLU A 80 -4.88 16.33 -14.76
C GLU A 80 -5.51 14.95 -14.99
N ILE A 81 -5.04 13.94 -14.27
CA ILE A 81 -5.62 12.59 -14.33
C ILE A 81 -6.84 12.54 -13.41
N PRO A 82 -8.04 12.25 -13.93
CA PRO A 82 -9.23 12.12 -13.08
C PRO A 82 -9.07 10.94 -12.12
N ALA A 83 -9.48 11.14 -10.87
CA ALA A 83 -9.49 10.06 -9.89
C ALA A 83 -10.48 8.97 -10.32
N PRO A 84 -10.14 7.68 -10.19
CA PRO A 84 -11.03 6.58 -10.57
C PRO A 84 -12.27 6.50 -9.66
N TYR A 85 -12.20 7.09 -8.46
CA TYR A 85 -13.28 7.19 -7.51
C TYR A 85 -13.34 8.63 -6.98
N LEU A 86 -14.51 9.25 -7.09
CA LEU A 86 -14.82 10.52 -6.44
C LEU A 86 -15.84 10.22 -5.32
N PRO A 87 -15.46 10.41 -4.04
CA PRO A 87 -16.40 10.25 -2.93
C PRO A 87 -17.58 11.21 -3.05
N THR A 88 -18.76 10.73 -2.68
CA THR A 88 -19.99 11.53 -2.59
C THR A 88 -20.20 12.08 -1.18
N GLU A 89 -21.15 12.99 -0.99
CA GLU A 89 -21.48 13.53 0.34
C GLU A 89 -21.97 12.43 1.30
N GLU A 90 -22.61 11.37 0.80
CA GLU A 90 -23.03 10.21 1.59
C GLU A 90 -21.84 9.39 2.11
N ASP A 91 -20.74 9.32 1.34
CA ASP A 91 -19.50 8.68 1.77
C ASP A 91 -18.78 9.51 2.85
N SER A 92 -19.00 10.82 2.87
CA SER A 92 -18.33 11.74 3.79
C SER A 92 -18.87 11.64 5.22
N GLU A 93 -20.16 11.34 5.42
CA GLU A 93 -20.73 11.17 6.77
C GLU A 93 -20.35 9.83 7.42
N ALA A 94 -20.03 8.82 6.62
CA ALA A 94 -19.66 7.49 7.11
C ALA A 94 -18.20 7.38 7.58
N ASP A 95 -17.29 8.25 7.11
CA ASP A 95 -15.83 8.06 7.25
C ASP A 95 -15.09 9.06 8.17
N VAL A 96 -15.72 10.12 8.69
CA VAL A 96 -15.01 11.08 9.59
C VAL A 96 -15.00 10.65 11.06
N ALA A 97 -15.96 9.82 11.47
CA ALA A 97 -16.15 9.46 12.88
C ALA A 97 -15.08 8.51 13.47
N PRO A 98 -14.54 7.49 12.75
CA PRO A 98 -13.62 6.54 13.39
C PRO A 98 -12.22 7.14 13.63
N ASN A 99 -11.78 8.06 12.75
CA ASN A 99 -10.43 8.61 12.80
C ASN A 99 -10.27 9.71 13.85
N ALA A 100 -11.28 10.56 14.07
CA ALA A 100 -11.14 11.67 15.02
C ALA A 100 -10.93 11.18 16.47
N GLU A 101 -11.67 10.16 16.90
CA GLU A 101 -11.49 9.55 18.23
C GLU A 101 -10.18 8.75 18.32
N GLN A 102 -9.79 8.06 17.24
CA GLN A 102 -8.51 7.34 17.17
C GLN A 102 -7.31 8.30 17.23
N CYS A 103 -7.33 9.41 16.49
CA CYS A 103 -6.32 10.46 16.54
C CYS A 103 -6.25 11.09 17.93
N ALA A 104 -7.39 11.43 18.54
CA ALA A 104 -7.43 12.02 19.88
C ALA A 104 -6.84 11.06 20.94
N ARG A 105 -7.14 9.76 20.84
CA ARG A 105 -6.57 8.73 21.71
C ARG A 105 -5.07 8.60 21.53
N LEU A 106 -4.58 8.53 20.28
CA LEU A 106 -3.15 8.42 19.99
C LEU A 106 -2.37 9.67 20.44
N GLN A 107 -2.95 10.86 20.28
CA GLN A 107 -2.37 12.10 20.81
C GLN A 107 -2.29 12.10 22.34
N SER A 108 -3.31 11.54 23.02
CA SER A 108 -3.30 11.42 24.49
C SER A 108 -2.33 10.36 25.01
N GLU A 109 -2.12 9.28 24.25
CA GLU A 109 -1.26 8.15 24.65
C GLU A 109 0.21 8.38 24.33
N PHE A 110 0.53 9.10 23.25
CA PHE A 110 1.89 9.22 22.73
C PHE A 110 2.47 10.64 22.75
N GLY A 111 1.66 11.68 23.00
CA GLY A 111 2.13 13.06 23.10
C GLY A 111 2.67 13.65 21.79
N GLU A 112 2.79 14.97 21.73
CA GLU A 112 3.28 15.73 20.56
C GLU A 112 4.81 15.69 20.40
N GLU A 113 5.48 14.57 20.64
CA GLU A 113 6.92 14.44 20.33
C GLU A 113 7.14 13.53 19.11
N TRP A 114 7.12 14.16 17.94
CA TRP A 114 7.82 13.74 16.72
C TRP A 114 8.62 14.92 16.17
#